data_AF-A0A7K6AAN4-F1
#
_entry.id   AF-A0A7K6AAN4-F1
#
_cell.length_a   1.000
_cell.length_b   1.000
_cell.length_c   1.000
_cell.angle_alpha   90.00
_cell.angle_beta   90.00
_cell.angle_gamma   90.00
#
_symmetry.space_group_name_H-M   'P 1'
#
loop_
_entity.id
_entity.type
_entity.pdbx_description
1 polymer ?
#
loop_
_entity_poly.entity_id
_entity_poly.type
_entity_poly.pdbx_seq_one_letter_code
_entity_poly.pdbx_strand_id
1 'polypeptide(L)'
;SPSASPGGLCLRLQVLGRCLAAAAAAHAWLTGRAGRYLAAWALPQFLLLTQGDLQVWRAEGRGGDLGPGFTPPAPLQVLKAETEQLVLQVSGTFPELENTDRDTPAEPPPVSPWELQLCRQIHGAANNIQLFSGDVLRMFSTSCKRLSAEIFDQTMPLGRHWRLGPRAELPSTPSAYAAAAVQAVLGQVLQGAQALPRDAQAPTLARVTTAFLEAWMDHILTRRIKFR
;
A
#
# COMPACT_ATOMS: atom_id res chain seq x y z
N SER A 1 37.07 27.55 -19.97
CA SER A 1 35.61 27.36 -19.92
C SER A 1 35.27 25.95 -20.36
N PRO A 2 34.73 25.07 -19.49
CA PRO A 2 34.26 23.77 -19.94
C PRO A 2 32.86 23.96 -20.51
N SER A 3 32.73 23.92 -21.84
CA SER A 3 31.42 23.89 -22.51
C SER A 3 30.84 22.50 -22.34
N ALA A 4 29.93 22.34 -21.36
CA ALA A 4 29.07 21.18 -21.27
C ALA A 4 28.37 20.97 -22.62
N SER A 5 28.53 19.79 -23.21
CA SER A 5 27.93 19.47 -24.51
C SER A 5 26.40 19.61 -24.41
N PRO A 6 25.76 20.45 -25.24
CA PRO A 6 24.31 20.71 -25.14
C PRO A 6 23.46 19.45 -25.33
N GLY A 7 23.98 18.42 -26.00
CA GLY A 7 23.31 17.12 -26.13
C GLY A 7 23.20 16.34 -24.81
N GLY A 8 24.18 16.46 -23.91
CA GLY A 8 24.19 15.74 -22.63
C GLY A 8 23.12 16.24 -21.65
N LEU A 9 22.90 17.56 -21.59
CA LEU A 9 21.86 18.16 -20.76
C LEU A 9 20.45 17.77 -21.24
N CYS A 10 20.25 17.68 -22.56
CA CYS A 10 18.97 17.27 -23.13
C CYS A 10 18.64 15.80 -22.77
N LEU A 11 19.61 14.90 -22.86
CA LEU A 11 19.43 13.49 -22.51
C LEU A 11 19.16 13.29 -21.01
N ARG A 12 19.87 13.99 -20.13
CA ARG A 12 19.66 13.89 -18.67
C ARG A 12 18.26 14.36 -18.25
N LEU A 13 17.79 15.47 -18.81
CA LEU A 13 16.42 15.95 -18.56
C LEU A 13 15.35 14.97 -19.07
N GLN A 14 15.56 14.33 -20.22
CA GLN A 14 14.65 13.32 -20.74
C GLN A 14 14.58 12.08 -19.85
N VAL A 15 15.74 11.58 -19.37
CA VAL A 15 15.78 10.44 -18.45
C VAL A 15 15.09 10.78 -17.13
N LEU A 16 15.40 11.93 -16.52
CA LEU A 16 14.73 12.38 -15.30
C LEU A 16 13.21 12.55 -15.49
N GLY A 17 12.78 13.11 -16.62
CA GLY A 17 11.35 13.22 -16.97
C GLY A 17 10.65 11.86 -17.08
N ARG A 18 11.30 10.87 -17.69
CA ARG A 18 10.78 9.50 -17.77
C ARG A 18 10.72 8.81 -16.41
N CYS A 19 11.75 8.98 -15.57
CA CYS A 19 11.74 8.47 -14.19
C CYS A 19 10.56 9.01 -13.39
N LEU A 20 10.31 10.33 -13.49
CA LEU A 20 9.18 10.95 -12.81
C LEU A 20 7.84 10.41 -13.32
N ALA A 21 7.68 10.32 -14.64
CA ALA A 21 6.45 9.79 -15.25
C ALA A 21 6.20 8.33 -14.86
N ALA A 22 7.23 7.49 -14.84
CA ALA A 22 7.15 6.10 -14.41
C ALA A 22 6.74 5.98 -12.93
N ALA A 23 7.37 6.76 -12.03
CA ALA A 23 7.02 6.77 -10.61
C ALA A 23 5.57 7.24 -10.38
N ALA A 24 5.13 8.29 -11.08
CA ALA A 24 3.75 8.78 -10.99
C ALA A 24 2.73 7.74 -11.52
N ALA A 25 3.03 7.11 -12.66
CA ALA A 25 2.19 6.07 -13.24
C ALA A 25 2.10 4.84 -12.33
N ALA A 26 3.22 4.42 -11.73
CA ALA A 26 3.27 3.32 -10.77
C ALA A 26 2.38 3.60 -9.55
N HIS A 27 2.51 4.78 -8.95
CA HIS A 27 1.69 5.17 -7.79
C HIS A 27 0.19 5.21 -8.14
N ALA A 28 -0.17 5.80 -9.29
CA ALA A 28 -1.55 5.87 -9.76
C ALA A 28 -2.13 4.46 -10.03
N TRP A 29 -1.34 3.59 -10.66
CA TRP A 29 -1.74 2.21 -10.93
C TRP A 29 -1.95 1.42 -9.63
N LEU A 30 -1.01 1.48 -8.68
CA LEU A 30 -1.10 0.80 -7.39
C LEU A 30 -2.35 1.24 -6.62
N THR A 31 -2.60 2.55 -6.57
CA THR A 31 -3.77 3.12 -5.89
C THR A 31 -5.07 2.69 -6.56
N GLY A 32 -5.16 2.78 -7.89
CA GLY A 32 -6.32 2.34 -8.64
C GLY A 32 -6.58 0.84 -8.50
N ARG A 33 -5.52 0.01 -8.51
CA ARG A 33 -5.61 -1.44 -8.36
C ARG A 33 -6.09 -1.83 -6.96
N ALA A 34 -5.51 -1.23 -5.92
CA ALA A 34 -5.93 -1.42 -4.54
C ALA A 34 -7.41 -1.05 -4.34
N GLY A 35 -7.81 0.13 -4.86
CA GLY A 35 -9.20 0.57 -4.83
C GLY A 35 -10.17 -0.40 -5.52
N ARG A 36 -9.80 -0.95 -6.68
CA ARG A 36 -10.61 -1.93 -7.41
C ARG A 36 -10.77 -3.25 -6.65
N TYR A 37 -9.70 -3.78 -6.04
CA TYR A 37 -9.83 -4.98 -5.22
C TYR A 37 -10.71 -4.74 -3.99
N LEU A 38 -10.56 -3.60 -3.33
CA LEU A 38 -11.41 -3.24 -2.18
C LEU A 38 -12.88 -3.04 -2.59
N ALA A 39 -13.13 -2.41 -3.74
CA ALA A 39 -14.49 -2.23 -4.26
C ALA A 39 -15.18 -3.56 -4.61
N ALA A 40 -14.42 -4.52 -5.14
CA ALA A 40 -14.91 -5.87 -5.43
C ALA A 40 -14.85 -6.82 -4.21
N TRP A 41 -14.39 -6.33 -3.05
CA TRP A 41 -14.10 -7.13 -1.86
C TRP A 41 -13.19 -8.36 -2.10
N ALA A 42 -12.27 -8.24 -3.07
CA ALA A 42 -11.29 -9.25 -3.45
C ALA A 42 -10.07 -9.22 -2.49
N LEU A 43 -10.33 -9.55 -1.22
CA LEU A 43 -9.36 -9.40 -0.12
C LEU A 43 -8.07 -10.21 -0.29
N PRO A 44 -8.07 -11.47 -0.78
CA PRO A 44 -6.83 -12.20 -0.99
C PRO A 44 -5.88 -11.49 -1.97
N GLN A 45 -6.42 -11.00 -3.10
CA GLN A 45 -5.64 -10.29 -4.12
C GLN A 45 -5.16 -8.92 -3.60
N PHE A 46 -5.98 -8.25 -2.80
CA PHE A 46 -5.59 -7.01 -2.13
C PHE A 46 -4.43 -7.23 -1.15
N LEU A 47 -4.52 -8.24 -0.27
CA LEU A 47 -3.51 -8.49 0.74
C LEU A 47 -2.17 -8.91 0.11
N LEU A 48 -2.20 -9.68 -0.98
CA LEU A 48 -1.02 -10.02 -1.78
C LEU A 48 -0.38 -8.77 -2.41
N LEU A 49 -1.16 -7.86 -3.01
CA LEU A 49 -0.66 -6.57 -3.53
C LEU A 49 0.06 -5.75 -2.44
N THR A 50 -0.42 -5.82 -1.18
CA THR A 50 0.18 -5.07 -0.07
C THR A 50 1.38 -5.74 0.58
N GLN A 51 1.58 -7.04 0.41
CA GLN A 51 2.65 -7.79 1.06
C GLN A 51 3.73 -8.31 0.13
N GLY A 52 3.36 -8.85 -1.03
CA GLY A 52 4.32 -9.31 -2.03
C GLY A 52 5.12 -8.15 -2.61
N ASP A 53 4.46 -7.03 -2.87
CA ASP A 53 5.03 -6.01 -3.75
C ASP A 53 5.87 -4.98 -2.99
N LEU A 54 5.50 -4.66 -1.75
CA LEU A 54 6.26 -3.72 -0.91
C LEU A 54 7.52 -4.33 -0.29
N GLN A 55 7.54 -5.66 -0.06
CA GLN A 55 8.71 -6.33 0.47
C GLN A 55 9.80 -6.54 -0.58
N VAL A 56 9.44 -6.67 -1.87
CA VAL A 56 10.40 -6.68 -3.00
C VAL A 56 11.23 -5.39 -3.01
N TRP A 57 10.59 -4.23 -2.89
CA TRP A 57 11.28 -2.93 -2.78
C TRP A 57 12.06 -2.75 -1.47
N ARG A 58 11.63 -3.40 -0.37
CA ARG A 58 12.33 -3.35 0.93
C ARG A 58 13.55 -4.27 0.99
N ALA A 59 13.51 -5.41 0.29
CA ALA A 59 14.58 -6.40 0.23
C ALA A 59 15.69 -5.99 -0.75
N GLU A 60 15.35 -5.35 -1.88
CA GLU A 60 16.35 -4.84 -2.83
C GLU A 60 17.21 -3.70 -2.24
N GLY A 61 16.71 -2.93 -1.27
CA GLY A 61 17.52 -1.95 -0.52
C GLY A 61 18.48 -2.57 0.51
N ARG A 62 18.45 -3.89 0.69
CA ARG A 62 19.25 -4.63 1.67
C ARG A 62 19.65 -5.99 1.10
N GLY A 63 20.43 -5.98 0.01
CA GLY A 63 20.98 -7.13 -0.74
C GLY A 63 20.66 -8.53 -0.19
N GLY A 64 19.41 -8.96 -0.35
CA GLY A 64 18.89 -10.18 0.24
C GLY A 64 18.16 -11.00 -0.82
N ASP A 65 18.77 -12.13 -1.14
CA ASP A 65 18.33 -13.15 -2.09
C ASP A 65 16.86 -13.59 -1.85
N LEU A 66 16.02 -13.45 -2.88
CA LEU A 66 14.63 -13.91 -2.87
C LEU A 66 14.62 -15.40 -3.23
N GLY A 67 14.23 -16.25 -2.27
CA GLY A 67 14.22 -17.70 -2.44
C GLY A 67 13.42 -18.21 -3.66
N PRO A 68 13.76 -19.40 -4.18
CA PRO A 68 13.25 -19.91 -5.44
C PRO A 68 11.78 -20.34 -5.32
N GLY A 69 10.87 -19.59 -5.94
CA GLY A 69 9.46 -19.99 -6.04
C GLY A 69 8.45 -18.86 -6.20
N PHE A 70 8.85 -17.59 -6.00
CA PHE A 70 7.94 -16.47 -6.17
C PHE A 70 8.05 -15.86 -7.57
N THR A 71 7.02 -16.09 -8.41
CA THR A 71 6.87 -15.36 -9.68
C THR A 71 5.92 -14.18 -9.44
N PRO A 72 6.40 -12.93 -9.54
CA PRO A 72 5.52 -11.79 -9.39
C PRO A 72 4.49 -11.75 -10.53
N PRO A 73 3.26 -11.27 -10.29
CA PRO A 73 2.25 -11.15 -11.35
C PRO A 73 2.74 -10.25 -12.49
N ALA A 74 2.35 -10.59 -13.74
CA ALA A 74 2.84 -9.96 -14.97
C ALA A 74 2.90 -8.42 -14.99
N PRO A 75 1.95 -7.65 -14.40
CA PRO A 75 2.03 -6.19 -14.37
C PRO A 75 3.22 -5.66 -13.58
N LEU A 76 3.64 -6.37 -12.53
CA LEU A 76 4.80 -6.02 -11.72
C LEU A 76 6.10 -6.45 -12.38
N GLN A 77 6.10 -7.51 -13.18
CA GLN A 77 7.24 -7.84 -14.02
C GLN A 77 7.50 -6.73 -15.03
N VAL A 78 6.43 -6.16 -15.61
CA VAL A 78 6.55 -4.99 -16.49
C VAL A 78 7.09 -3.79 -15.71
N LEU A 79 6.54 -3.50 -14.52
CA LEU A 79 7.01 -2.35 -13.73
C LEU A 79 8.47 -2.52 -13.25
N LYS A 80 8.87 -3.74 -12.91
CA LYS A 80 10.25 -4.11 -12.55
C LYS A 80 11.17 -3.99 -13.76
N ALA A 81 10.79 -4.55 -14.90
CA ALA A 81 11.57 -4.45 -16.15
C ALA A 81 11.74 -2.99 -16.57
N GLU A 82 10.69 -2.17 -16.49
CA GLU A 82 10.75 -0.72 -16.75
C GLU A 82 11.67 -0.01 -15.74
N THR A 83 11.65 -0.41 -14.46
CA THR A 83 12.57 0.13 -13.44
C THR A 83 14.02 -0.26 -13.74
N GLU A 84 14.31 -1.52 -14.05
CA GLU A 84 15.64 -2.00 -14.42
C GLU A 84 16.15 -1.28 -15.68
N GLN A 85 15.28 -1.10 -16.66
CA GLN A 85 15.55 -0.36 -17.89
C GLN A 85 15.88 1.11 -17.59
N LEU A 86 15.16 1.74 -16.66
CA LEU A 86 15.43 3.10 -16.18
C LEU A 86 16.75 3.17 -15.39
N VAL A 87 17.06 2.19 -14.54
CA VAL A 87 18.34 2.13 -13.80
C VAL A 87 19.51 2.05 -14.78
N LEU A 88 19.44 1.19 -15.80
CA LEU A 88 20.47 1.10 -16.84
C LEU A 88 20.64 2.42 -17.61
N GLN A 89 19.54 3.12 -17.90
CA GLN A 89 19.60 4.46 -18.53
C GLN A 89 20.21 5.51 -17.61
N VAL A 90 19.93 5.47 -16.30
CA VAL A 90 20.50 6.37 -15.31
C VAL A 90 22.00 6.12 -15.15
N SER A 91 22.44 4.86 -15.00
CA SER A 91 23.87 4.51 -14.90
C SER A 91 24.66 4.88 -16.16
N GLY A 92 24.04 4.77 -17.34
CA GLY A 92 24.66 5.21 -18.60
C GLY A 92 24.68 6.73 -18.81
N THR A 93 23.80 7.49 -18.14
CA THR A 93 23.75 8.96 -18.23
C THR A 93 24.47 9.68 -17.09
N PHE A 94 24.72 8.97 -15.99
CA PHE A 94 25.46 9.42 -14.81
C PHE A 94 26.49 8.35 -14.45
N PRO A 95 27.65 8.27 -15.12
CA PRO A 95 28.68 7.32 -14.75
C PRO A 95 29.15 7.59 -13.32
N GLU A 96 29.18 6.55 -12.49
CA GLU A 96 29.80 6.58 -11.16
C GLU A 96 31.25 7.01 -11.32
N LEU A 97 31.59 8.16 -10.72
CA LEU A 97 32.96 8.62 -10.55
C LEU A 97 33.65 7.69 -9.54
N GLU A 98 34.08 6.49 -9.95
CA GLU A 98 35.02 5.73 -9.13
C GLU A 98 36.15 5.08 -9.94
N ASN A 99 37.36 5.41 -9.49
CA ASN A 99 38.67 4.82 -9.79
C ASN A 99 39.31 5.20 -11.13
N THR A 100 39.78 6.44 -11.22
CA THR A 100 41.05 6.71 -11.92
C THR A 100 42.02 7.34 -10.92
N ASP A 101 43.17 6.71 -10.78
CA ASP A 101 44.28 7.08 -9.91
C ASP A 101 44.69 8.56 -10.13
N ARG A 102 44.85 9.25 -9.00
CA ARG A 102 45.67 10.45 -8.72
C ARG A 102 45.45 11.78 -9.49
N ASP A 103 45.19 12.82 -8.69
CA ASP A 103 45.53 14.25 -8.91
C ASP A 103 44.85 15.03 -10.04
N THR A 104 43.53 14.95 -10.18
CA THR A 104 42.79 16.04 -10.83
C THR A 104 41.48 16.32 -10.11
N PRO A 105 41.27 17.51 -9.52
CA PRO A 105 39.95 17.92 -9.03
C PRO A 105 39.06 18.23 -10.24
N ALA A 106 38.53 17.18 -10.87
CA ALA A 106 37.47 17.29 -11.85
C ALA A 106 36.18 17.63 -11.09
N GLU A 107 35.92 18.94 -10.95
CA GLU A 107 34.64 19.47 -10.50
C GLU A 107 33.50 18.76 -11.25
N PRO A 108 32.52 18.15 -10.55
CA PRO A 108 31.37 17.54 -11.21
C PRO A 108 30.66 18.61 -12.06
N PRO A 109 30.17 18.27 -13.27
CA PRO A 109 29.54 19.25 -14.14
C PRO A 109 28.38 19.95 -13.41
N PRO A 110 28.24 21.28 -13.55
CA PRO A 110 27.22 22.04 -12.82
C PRO A 110 25.82 21.52 -13.17
N VAL A 111 25.12 21.02 -12.16
CA VAL A 111 23.75 20.51 -12.30
C VAL A 111 22.82 21.67 -12.60
N SER A 112 22.03 21.55 -13.67
CA SER A 112 21.08 22.60 -14.06
C SER A 112 19.93 22.72 -13.05
N PRO A 113 19.31 23.92 -12.90
CA PRO A 113 18.20 24.11 -11.98
C PRO A 113 16.98 23.21 -12.30
N TRP A 114 16.78 22.87 -13.57
CA TRP A 114 15.71 21.95 -13.99
C TRP A 114 16.00 20.50 -13.61
N GLU A 115 17.25 20.03 -13.74
CA GLU A 115 17.65 18.70 -13.25
C GLU A 115 17.41 18.60 -11.73
N LEU A 116 17.82 19.61 -10.95
CA LEU A 116 17.58 19.64 -9.50
C LEU A 116 16.08 19.59 -9.16
N GLN A 117 15.25 20.32 -9.90
CA GLN A 117 13.81 20.29 -9.70
C GLN A 117 13.20 18.92 -10.01
N LEU A 118 13.59 18.29 -11.11
CA LEU A 118 13.13 16.95 -11.46
C LEU A 118 13.61 15.91 -10.43
N CYS A 119 14.86 15.99 -9.99
CA CYS A 119 15.38 15.14 -8.92
C CYS A 119 14.52 15.28 -7.65
N ARG A 120 14.19 16.50 -7.22
CA ARG A 120 13.30 16.72 -6.07
C ARG A 120 11.91 16.10 -6.27
N GLN A 121 11.33 16.25 -7.47
CA GLN A 121 10.03 15.65 -7.79
C GLN A 121 10.07 14.12 -7.81
N ILE A 122 11.14 13.52 -8.35
CA ILE A 122 11.34 12.07 -8.33
C ILE A 122 11.45 11.58 -6.88
N HIS A 123 12.22 12.29 -6.03
CA HIS A 123 12.30 11.95 -4.61
C HIS A 123 10.92 12.05 -3.92
N GLY A 124 10.13 13.07 -4.24
CA GLY A 124 8.75 13.19 -3.75
C GLY A 124 7.85 12.04 -4.23
N ALA A 125 7.94 11.66 -5.49
CA ALA A 125 7.17 10.54 -6.06
C ALA A 125 7.59 9.18 -5.45
N ALA A 126 8.90 8.96 -5.27
CA ALA A 126 9.43 7.79 -4.59
C ALA A 126 8.97 7.73 -3.12
N ASN A 127 8.93 8.87 -2.43
CA ASN A 127 8.38 8.96 -1.09
C ASN A 127 6.87 8.62 -1.06
N ASN A 128 6.08 9.05 -2.05
CA ASN A 128 4.67 8.66 -2.15
C ASN A 128 4.49 7.14 -2.39
N ILE A 129 5.38 6.50 -3.14
CA ILE A 129 5.39 5.04 -3.30
C ILE A 129 5.78 4.35 -1.98
N GLN A 130 6.74 4.87 -1.22
CA GLN A 130 7.11 4.36 0.10
C GLN A 130 5.93 4.47 1.10
N LEU A 131 5.26 5.63 1.10
CA LEU A 131 4.09 5.92 1.93
C LEU A 131 2.83 5.18 1.48
N PHE A 132 2.82 4.60 0.27
CA PHE A 132 1.71 3.79 -0.22
C PHE A 132 1.36 2.67 0.76
N SER A 133 2.36 2.11 1.46
CA SER A 133 2.13 1.13 2.51
C SER A 133 1.24 1.66 3.64
N GLY A 134 1.34 2.93 4.02
CA GLY A 134 0.41 3.55 4.97
C GLY A 134 -0.96 3.84 4.34
N ASP A 135 -0.99 4.37 3.12
CA ASP A 135 -2.23 4.76 2.45
C ASP A 135 -3.12 3.56 2.12
N VAL A 136 -2.53 2.46 1.66
CA VAL A 136 -3.26 1.23 1.35
C VAL A 136 -3.87 0.59 2.60
N LEU A 137 -3.18 0.69 3.73
CA LEU A 137 -3.69 0.25 5.03
C LEU A 137 -4.83 1.15 5.53
N ARG A 138 -4.79 2.46 5.25
CA ARG A 138 -5.89 3.39 5.52
C ARG A 138 -7.11 3.08 4.64
N MET A 139 -6.91 2.91 3.32
CA MET A 139 -7.97 2.52 2.37
C MET A 139 -8.66 1.21 2.81
N PHE A 140 -7.89 0.23 3.25
CA PHE A 140 -8.40 -1.03 3.77
C PHE A 140 -9.26 -0.84 5.02
N SER A 141 -8.75 -0.10 6.01
CA SER A 141 -9.48 0.19 7.25
C SER A 141 -10.80 0.92 6.97
N THR A 142 -10.76 1.96 6.12
CA THR A 142 -11.95 2.69 5.67
C THR A 142 -12.97 1.78 4.99
N SER A 143 -12.51 0.87 4.13
CA SER A 143 -13.39 -0.08 3.43
C SER A 143 -14.01 -1.10 4.40
N CYS A 144 -13.24 -1.59 5.37
CA CYS A 144 -13.75 -2.46 6.44
C CYS A 144 -14.79 -1.75 7.30
N LYS A 145 -14.53 -0.50 7.71
CA LYS A 145 -15.47 0.30 8.49
C LYS A 145 -16.78 0.53 7.72
N ARG A 146 -16.68 0.86 6.42
CA ARG A 146 -17.85 1.05 5.55
C ARG A 146 -18.68 -0.22 5.40
N LEU A 147 -18.06 -1.36 5.08
CA LEU A 147 -18.78 -2.62 4.93
C LEU A 147 -19.42 -3.06 6.26
N SER A 148 -18.71 -2.88 7.37
CA SER A 148 -19.24 -3.18 8.70
C SER A 148 -20.48 -2.34 9.01
N ALA A 149 -20.42 -1.03 8.73
CA ALA A 149 -21.56 -0.13 8.92
C ALA A 149 -22.77 -0.53 8.07
N GLU A 150 -22.54 -0.91 6.80
CA GLU A 150 -23.61 -1.39 5.91
C GLU A 150 -24.26 -2.68 6.44
N ILE A 151 -23.45 -3.64 6.92
CA ILE A 151 -23.98 -4.86 7.52
C ILE A 151 -24.77 -4.56 8.80
N PHE A 152 -24.29 -3.64 9.65
CA PHE A 152 -25.03 -3.24 10.84
C PHE A 152 -26.34 -2.55 10.49
N ASP A 153 -26.37 -1.68 9.48
CA ASP A 153 -27.60 -1.06 8.99
C ASP A 153 -28.63 -2.10 8.51
N GLN A 154 -28.19 -3.23 7.95
CA GLN A 154 -29.06 -4.28 7.44
C GLN A 154 -29.49 -5.30 8.49
N THR A 155 -28.61 -5.62 9.45
CA THR A 155 -28.77 -6.80 10.31
C THR A 155 -28.90 -6.48 11.79
N MET A 156 -28.45 -5.30 12.24
CA MET A 156 -28.44 -4.97 13.67
C MET A 156 -29.87 -4.75 14.17
N PRO A 157 -30.32 -5.51 15.17
CA PRO A 157 -31.69 -5.38 15.66
C PRO A 157 -31.88 -4.04 16.37
N LEU A 158 -33.09 -3.48 16.32
CA LEU A 158 -33.47 -2.28 17.05
C LEU A 158 -34.50 -2.63 18.14
N GLY A 159 -34.48 -1.90 19.26
CA GLY A 159 -35.53 -1.99 20.28
C GLY A 159 -35.44 -3.21 21.21
N ARG A 160 -36.38 -4.17 21.07
CA ARG A 160 -36.62 -5.22 22.09
C ARG A 160 -35.44 -6.19 22.30
N HIS A 161 -34.61 -6.42 21.29
CA HIS A 161 -33.42 -7.30 21.39
C HIS A 161 -32.40 -6.82 22.43
N TRP A 162 -32.42 -5.52 22.75
CA TRP A 162 -31.48 -4.89 23.69
C TRP A 162 -32.03 -4.77 25.11
N ARG A 163 -33.25 -5.26 25.36
CA ARG A 163 -33.84 -5.29 26.69
C ARG A 163 -33.44 -6.59 27.37
N LEU A 164 -32.53 -6.52 28.34
CA LEU A 164 -32.19 -7.65 29.18
C LEU A 164 -33.37 -7.93 30.12
N GLY A 165 -33.89 -9.16 30.06
CA GLY A 165 -34.89 -9.61 31.03
C GLY A 165 -34.28 -9.68 32.45
N PRO A 166 -35.09 -9.65 33.52
CA PRO A 166 -34.63 -9.57 34.92
C PRO A 166 -33.68 -10.70 35.39
N ARG A 167 -33.42 -11.71 34.56
CA ARG A 167 -32.63 -12.91 34.87
C ARG A 167 -31.77 -13.33 33.67
N ALA A 168 -31.25 -12.37 32.92
CA ALA A 168 -30.35 -12.66 31.80
C ALA A 168 -28.93 -12.91 32.34
N GLU A 169 -28.56 -14.19 32.51
CA GLU A 169 -27.15 -14.57 32.52
C GLU A 169 -26.48 -14.12 31.23
N LEU A 170 -25.17 -13.81 31.27
CA LEU A 170 -24.44 -13.39 30.08
C LEU A 170 -24.62 -14.47 28.99
N PRO A 171 -25.08 -14.12 27.78
CA PRO A 171 -25.28 -15.12 26.74
C PRO A 171 -23.94 -15.79 26.42
N SER A 172 -23.88 -17.11 26.61
CA SER A 172 -22.70 -17.94 26.32
C SER A 172 -22.47 -18.13 24.81
N THR A 173 -23.43 -17.69 23.98
CA THR A 173 -23.38 -17.78 22.53
C THR A 173 -23.57 -16.40 21.90
N PRO A 174 -22.84 -16.09 20.81
CA PRO A 174 -23.00 -14.81 20.12
C PRO A 174 -24.39 -14.70 19.49
N SER A 175 -24.94 -13.48 19.44
CA SER A 175 -26.20 -13.23 18.73
C SER A 175 -26.05 -13.51 17.24
N ALA A 176 -27.14 -13.93 16.59
CA ALA A 176 -27.12 -14.30 15.17
C ALA A 176 -26.63 -13.15 14.27
N TYR A 177 -27.01 -11.90 14.56
CA TYR A 177 -26.55 -10.73 13.80
C TYR A 177 -25.03 -10.51 13.98
N ALA A 178 -24.52 -10.64 15.22
CA ALA A 178 -23.11 -10.41 15.51
C ALA A 178 -22.25 -11.50 14.87
N ALA A 179 -22.67 -12.76 14.95
CA ALA A 179 -22.01 -13.87 14.28
C ALA A 179 -21.97 -13.68 12.75
N ALA A 180 -23.08 -13.26 12.14
CA ALA A 180 -23.14 -12.99 10.70
C ALA A 180 -22.23 -11.81 10.30
N ALA A 181 -22.24 -10.71 11.06
CA ALA A 181 -21.41 -9.54 10.79
C ALA A 181 -19.91 -9.83 10.93
N VAL A 182 -19.53 -10.53 12.00
CA VAL A 182 -18.15 -11.00 12.21
C VAL A 182 -17.73 -11.91 11.07
N GLN A 183 -18.57 -12.87 10.66
CA GLN A 183 -18.22 -13.79 9.58
C GLN A 183 -18.07 -13.09 8.23
N ALA A 184 -18.97 -12.14 7.91
CA ALA A 184 -18.96 -11.41 6.64
C ALA A 184 -17.75 -10.47 6.50
N VAL A 185 -17.30 -9.86 7.60
CA VAL A 185 -16.14 -8.93 7.58
C VAL A 185 -14.87 -9.65 8.01
N LEU A 186 -14.79 -10.06 9.28
CA LEU A 186 -13.58 -10.65 9.87
C LEU A 186 -13.30 -12.04 9.31
N GLY A 187 -14.33 -12.85 9.04
CA GLY A 187 -14.16 -14.18 8.43
C GLY A 187 -13.52 -14.11 7.05
N GLN A 188 -13.95 -13.16 6.20
CA GLN A 188 -13.38 -12.94 4.88
C GLN A 188 -11.94 -12.41 4.94
N VAL A 189 -11.66 -11.50 5.87
CA VAL A 189 -10.30 -11.02 6.12
C VAL A 189 -9.40 -12.14 6.63
N LEU A 190 -9.88 -12.99 7.54
CA LEU A 190 -9.12 -14.12 8.08
C LEU A 190 -8.74 -15.09 6.96
N GLN A 191 -9.67 -15.42 6.07
CA GLN A 191 -9.40 -16.27 4.91
C GLN A 191 -8.31 -15.69 4.01
N GLY A 192 -8.38 -14.38 3.70
CA GLY A 192 -7.34 -13.70 2.94
C GLY A 192 -6.00 -13.60 3.69
N ALA A 193 -6.05 -13.42 5.02
CA ALA A 193 -4.87 -13.26 5.87
C ALA A 193 -4.06 -14.56 6.03
N GLN A 194 -4.67 -15.73 5.82
CA GLN A 194 -3.96 -17.01 5.84
C GLN A 194 -2.84 -17.09 4.77
N ALA A 195 -2.97 -16.35 3.67
CA ALA A 195 -1.95 -16.26 2.64
C ALA A 195 -0.75 -15.36 3.03
N LEU A 196 -0.82 -14.67 4.16
CA LEU A 196 0.20 -13.75 4.65
C LEU A 196 1.19 -14.47 5.59
N PRO A 197 2.46 -14.02 5.70
CA PRO A 197 3.38 -14.46 6.74
C PRO A 197 2.80 -14.18 8.13
N ARG A 198 3.07 -15.09 9.09
CA ARG A 198 2.52 -15.03 10.46
C ARG A 198 2.68 -13.66 11.12
N ASP A 199 3.84 -13.04 10.94
CA ASP A 199 4.19 -11.75 11.57
C ASP A 199 3.28 -10.59 11.12
N ALA A 200 2.63 -10.75 9.97
CA ALA A 200 1.74 -9.74 9.41
C ALA A 200 0.24 -10.11 9.52
N GLN A 201 -0.09 -11.32 9.97
CA GLN A 201 -1.48 -11.74 10.20
C GLN A 201 -2.09 -10.99 11.38
N ALA A 202 -1.43 -11.03 12.54
CA ALA A 202 -1.90 -10.38 13.77
C ALA A 202 -2.17 -8.86 13.59
N PRO A 203 -1.24 -8.05 13.05
CA PRO A 203 -1.50 -6.62 12.85
C PRO A 203 -2.59 -6.33 11.79
N THR A 204 -2.77 -7.21 10.81
CA THR A 204 -3.86 -7.10 9.84
C THR A 204 -5.20 -7.35 10.52
N LEU A 205 -5.32 -8.43 11.28
CA LEU A 205 -6.54 -8.78 12.01
C LEU A 205 -6.88 -7.75 13.08
N ALA A 206 -5.90 -7.28 13.85
CA ALA A 206 -6.10 -6.25 14.86
C ALA A 206 -6.73 -4.99 14.25
N ARG A 207 -6.20 -4.53 13.11
CA ARG A 207 -6.69 -3.33 12.44
C ARG A 207 -8.10 -3.47 11.88
N VAL A 208 -8.42 -4.61 11.29
CA VAL A 208 -9.81 -4.85 10.82
C VAL A 208 -10.76 -4.96 11.99
N THR A 209 -10.35 -5.63 13.07
CA THR A 209 -11.16 -5.72 14.29
C THR A 209 -11.43 -4.34 14.88
N THR A 210 -10.41 -3.47 14.93
CA THR A 210 -10.59 -2.07 15.35
C THR A 210 -11.58 -1.33 14.44
N ALA A 211 -11.41 -1.37 13.12
CA ALA A 211 -12.33 -0.72 12.18
C ALA A 211 -13.78 -1.23 12.28
N PHE A 212 -13.94 -2.53 12.51
CA PHE A 212 -15.24 -3.18 12.73
C PHE A 212 -15.91 -2.69 14.02
N LEU A 213 -15.16 -2.67 15.12
CA LEU A 213 -15.66 -2.20 16.42
C LEU A 213 -15.97 -0.70 16.42
N GLU A 214 -15.18 0.09 15.70
CA GLU A 214 -15.48 1.51 15.48
C GLU A 214 -16.80 1.69 14.72
N ALA A 215 -17.02 0.96 13.63
CA ALA A 215 -18.29 1.02 12.90
C ALA A 215 -19.48 0.61 13.78
N TRP A 216 -19.29 -0.41 14.63
CA TRP A 216 -20.31 -0.87 15.55
C TRP A 216 -20.67 0.21 16.58
N MET A 217 -19.67 0.84 17.19
CA MET A 217 -19.85 1.93 18.14
C MET A 217 -20.51 3.16 17.48
N ASP A 218 -20.02 3.57 16.31
CA ASP A 218 -20.59 4.68 15.54
C ASP A 218 -22.07 4.43 15.22
N HIS A 219 -22.41 3.21 14.82
CA HIS A 219 -23.78 2.82 14.52
C HIS A 219 -24.68 2.86 15.77
N ILE A 220 -24.22 2.33 16.91
CA ILE A 220 -24.94 2.39 18.20
C ILE A 220 -25.25 3.84 18.59
N LEU A 221 -24.25 4.71 18.50
CA LEU A 221 -24.38 6.12 18.85
C LEU A 221 -25.33 6.85 17.90
N THR A 222 -25.21 6.60 16.59
CA THR A 222 -26.03 7.23 15.54
C THR A 222 -27.49 6.80 15.63
N ARG A 223 -27.74 5.51 15.79
CA ARG A 223 -29.11 4.96 15.93
C ARG A 223 -29.67 5.10 17.34
N ARG A 224 -28.89 5.65 18.29
CA ARG A 224 -29.22 5.80 19.71
C ARG A 224 -29.80 4.53 20.32
N ILE A 225 -29.12 3.41 20.05
CA ILE A 225 -29.51 2.11 20.59
C ILE A 225 -29.43 2.16 22.11
N LYS A 226 -30.52 1.77 22.78
CA LYS A 226 -30.60 1.74 24.25
C LYS A 226 -30.46 0.31 24.73
N PHE A 227 -29.33 0.02 25.36
CA PHE A 227 -29.14 -1.18 26.18
C PHE A 227 -29.89 -0.93 27.49
N ARG A 228 -30.92 -1.73 27.79
CA ARG A 228 -31.73 -1.60 29.00
C ARG A 228 -31.82 -2.91 29.73
#